data_AF-A0A818ZZR2-F1
#
_entry.id   AF-A0A818ZZR2-F1
#
_cell.length_a   1.000
_cell.length_b   1.000
_cell.length_c   1.000
_cell.angle_alpha   90.00
_cell.angle_beta   90.00
_cell.angle_gamma   90.00
#
_symmetry.space_group_name_H-M   'P 1'
#
loop_
_entity.id
_entity.type
_entity.pdbx_description
1 polymer ?
#
loop_
_entity_poly.entity_id
_entity_poly.type
_entity_poly.pdbx_seq_one_letter_code
_entity_poly.pdbx_strand_id
1 'polypeptide(L)'
;MIRNVEKFHVYNVLPLLLDFDNLNAVQRCTIYFLIRSIAQSDKSLLKQLESADKSVPDNLNNLCLFKINDRSLVSHCDCEFCIVTNDLEEEKDGRFNGKPIRVEKFSSSWCKKIFQMLLAKQNKLIYEEVFATTPTDHARKFIQITVYNNIAKMKDADPIRVYYQI
;
A
#
# COMPACT_ATOMS: atom_id res chain seq x y z
N MET A 1 -3.89 12.66 -17.10
CA MET A 1 -3.43 14.01 -17.49
C MET A 1 -3.69 14.96 -16.32
N ILE A 2 -2.68 15.18 -15.47
CA ILE A 2 -2.77 16.15 -14.36
C ILE A 2 -2.64 17.53 -15.00
N ARG A 3 -3.69 18.37 -14.92
CA ARG A 3 -3.77 19.64 -15.66
C ARG A 3 -3.45 20.88 -14.81
N ASN A 4 -3.36 20.72 -13.49
CA ASN A 4 -3.02 21.79 -12.54
C ASN A 4 -1.72 21.47 -11.80
N VAL A 5 -0.89 22.48 -11.57
CA VAL A 5 0.40 22.38 -10.84
C VAL A 5 0.19 22.43 -9.33
N GLU A 6 -0.90 21.84 -8.84
CA GLU A 6 -1.23 21.77 -7.42
C GLU A 6 -0.57 20.56 -6.78
N LYS A 7 -0.04 20.72 -5.56
CA LYS A 7 0.52 19.61 -4.78
C LYS A 7 -0.61 18.66 -4.39
N PHE A 8 -0.76 17.57 -5.12
CA PHE A 8 -1.69 16.49 -4.80
C PHE A 8 -0.96 15.35 -4.09
N HIS A 9 -1.62 14.77 -3.10
CA HIS A 9 -1.16 13.58 -2.41
C HIS A 9 -2.26 12.52 -2.39
N VAL A 10 -1.76 11.31 -2.26
CA VAL A 10 -2.25 10.02 -2.72
C VAL A 10 -1.55 9.15 -1.60
N TYR A 11 -2.21 8.25 -0.80
CA TYR A 11 -1.59 7.52 0.36
C TYR A 11 -1.73 5.95 0.53
N ASN A 12 -0.84 5.06 0.03
CA ASN A 12 -1.18 3.66 -0.31
C ASN A 12 -1.16 2.64 0.83
N VAL A 13 -2.11 1.70 0.76
CA VAL A 13 -2.21 0.55 1.67
C VAL A 13 -2.83 -0.64 0.94
N LEU A 14 -2.01 -1.66 0.71
CA LEU A 14 -2.40 -2.92 0.09
C LEU A 14 -1.91 -4.06 1.00
N PRO A 15 -2.63 -5.20 1.08
CA PRO A 15 -2.10 -6.38 1.75
C PRO A 15 -0.83 -6.84 1.01
N LEU A 16 0.22 -7.17 1.77
CA LEU A 16 1.52 -7.58 1.22
C LEU A 16 1.42 -8.85 0.36
N LEU A 17 0.54 -9.78 0.76
CA LEU A 17 0.10 -10.93 -0.02
C LEU A 17 -1.42 -11.04 0.13
N LEU A 18 -2.10 -11.47 -0.93
CA LEU A 18 -3.53 -11.74 -0.86
C LEU A 18 -3.79 -13.11 -0.23
N ASP A 19 -4.81 -13.17 0.63
CA ASP A 19 -5.21 -14.36 1.37
C ASP A 19 -5.93 -15.36 0.44
N PHE A 20 -5.21 -16.41 0.03
CA PHE A 20 -5.72 -17.51 -0.77
C PHE A 20 -4.97 -18.80 -0.40
N ASP A 21 -5.71 -19.89 -0.19
CA ASP A 21 -5.14 -21.23 0.09
C ASP A 21 -4.30 -21.79 -1.07
N ASN A 22 -4.47 -21.25 -2.28
CA ASN A 22 -3.83 -21.75 -3.50
C ASN A 22 -2.74 -20.79 -3.97
N LEU A 23 -1.49 -21.25 -3.99
CA LEU A 23 -0.34 -20.48 -4.46
C LEU A 23 -0.53 -19.91 -5.88
N ASN A 24 -1.19 -20.63 -6.79
CA ASN A 24 -1.47 -20.13 -8.13
C ASN A 24 -2.47 -18.96 -8.12
N ALA A 25 -3.40 -18.91 -7.14
CA ALA A 25 -4.29 -17.78 -6.95
C ALA A 25 -3.54 -16.58 -6.34
N VAL A 26 -2.70 -16.79 -5.33
CA VAL A 26 -1.79 -15.75 -4.79
C VAL A 26 -0.95 -15.14 -5.90
N GLN A 27 -0.34 -15.97 -6.77
CA GLN A 27 0.44 -15.52 -7.93
C GLN A 27 -0.40 -14.72 -8.94
N ARG A 28 -1.58 -15.22 -9.34
CA ARG A 28 -2.44 -14.53 -10.32
C ARG A 28 -2.94 -13.19 -9.78
N CYS A 29 -3.49 -13.17 -8.57
CA CYS A 29 -4.09 -11.95 -8.02
C CYS A 29 -3.04 -10.94 -7.57
N THR A 30 -1.99 -11.38 -6.86
CA THR A 30 -0.96 -10.48 -6.33
C THR A 30 0.08 -10.11 -7.39
N ILE A 31 0.67 -11.08 -8.09
CA ILE A 31 1.76 -10.79 -9.03
C ILE A 31 1.21 -10.34 -10.38
N TYR A 32 0.24 -11.07 -10.96
CA TYR A 32 -0.21 -10.77 -12.32
C TYR A 32 -1.23 -9.63 -12.43
N PHE A 33 -2.14 -9.43 -11.47
CA PHE A 33 -3.09 -8.31 -11.52
C PHE A 33 -2.61 -7.08 -10.77
N LEU A 34 -2.28 -7.19 -9.47
CA LEU A 34 -1.93 -6.03 -8.65
C LEU A 34 -0.64 -5.33 -9.13
N ILE A 35 0.48 -6.05 -9.26
CA ILE A 35 1.75 -5.44 -9.71
C ILE A 35 1.67 -4.96 -11.18
N ARG A 36 0.85 -5.60 -12.03
CA ARG A 36 0.62 -5.18 -13.43
C ARG A 36 -0.09 -3.83 -13.53
N SER A 37 -1.07 -3.59 -12.67
CA SER A 37 -1.80 -2.31 -12.59
C SER A 37 -0.93 -1.21 -11.98
N ILE A 38 -0.07 -1.54 -11.01
CA ILE A 38 0.80 -0.55 -10.34
C ILE A 38 2.01 -0.18 -11.20
N ALA A 39 2.78 -1.15 -11.71
CA ALA A 39 4.10 -0.90 -12.31
C ALA A 39 4.43 -1.64 -13.63
N GLN A 40 4.01 -2.90 -13.81
CA GLN A 40 4.62 -3.72 -14.88
C GLN A 40 4.08 -3.48 -16.29
N SER A 41 2.79 -3.14 -16.45
CA SER A 41 2.21 -2.92 -17.79
C SER A 41 2.46 -1.51 -18.34
N ASP A 42 2.32 -1.35 -19.66
CA ASP A 42 2.45 -0.03 -20.31
C ASP A 42 1.25 0.89 -20.04
N LYS A 43 0.17 0.31 -19.50
CA LYS A 43 -0.98 1.02 -18.93
C LYS A 43 -0.94 1.04 -17.40
N SER A 44 0.18 0.69 -16.77
CA SER A 44 0.31 0.76 -15.31
C SER A 44 0.33 2.21 -14.83
N LEU A 45 -0.05 2.42 -13.57
CA LEU A 45 -0.06 3.74 -12.96
C LEU A 45 1.34 4.39 -12.99
N LEU A 46 2.39 3.64 -12.64
CA LEU A 46 3.76 4.16 -12.61
C LEU A 46 4.23 4.60 -14.01
N LYS A 47 4.14 3.74 -15.03
CA LYS A 47 4.57 4.09 -16.39
C LYS A 47 3.74 5.23 -17.00
N GLN A 48 2.46 5.33 -16.67
CA GLN A 48 1.63 6.47 -17.07
C GLN A 48 2.03 7.79 -16.39
N LEU A 49 2.56 7.74 -15.17
CA LEU A 49 3.09 8.91 -14.46
C LEU A 49 4.48 9.30 -15.00
N GLU A 50 5.40 8.34 -15.15
CA GLU A 50 6.75 8.54 -15.70
C GLU A 50 6.75 9.12 -17.13
N SER A 51 5.74 8.75 -17.93
CA SER A 51 5.55 9.30 -19.29
C SER A 51 4.81 10.63 -19.32
N ALA A 52 4.12 11.02 -18.24
CA ALA A 52 3.41 12.28 -18.12
C ALA A 52 4.25 13.38 -17.44
N ASP A 53 5.19 13.02 -16.55
CA ASP A 53 6.09 13.93 -15.86
C ASP A 53 7.46 13.27 -15.61
N LYS A 54 8.55 14.03 -15.84
CA LYS A 54 9.92 13.60 -15.53
C LYS A 54 10.27 13.72 -14.05
N SER A 55 9.47 14.45 -13.27
CA SER A 55 9.59 14.56 -11.82
C SER A 55 8.49 13.80 -11.09
N VAL A 56 8.39 12.49 -11.29
CA VAL A 56 7.64 11.63 -10.36
C VAL A 56 8.42 11.55 -9.04
N PRO A 57 7.94 12.11 -7.92
CA PRO A 57 8.61 11.92 -6.63
C PRO A 57 8.44 10.47 -6.15
N ASP A 58 9.47 9.90 -5.54
CA ASP A 58 9.60 8.47 -5.12
C ASP A 58 8.48 7.91 -4.21
N ASN A 59 7.50 8.72 -3.82
CA ASN A 59 6.51 8.41 -2.80
C ASN A 59 5.11 8.31 -3.42
N LEU A 60 4.90 7.36 -4.33
CA LEU A 60 3.57 6.96 -4.78
C LEU A 60 2.86 6.16 -3.68
N ASN A 61 2.27 6.90 -2.77
CA ASN A 61 1.23 6.40 -1.90
C ASN A 61 -0.14 6.66 -2.68
N ASN A 62 -1.27 5.89 -2.59
CA ASN A 62 -2.71 6.20 -2.89
C ASN A 62 -3.75 5.50 -1.95
N LEU A 63 -4.52 6.16 -1.05
CA LEU A 63 -5.30 5.43 -0.01
C LEU A 63 -6.64 4.93 -0.54
N CYS A 64 -6.71 3.64 -0.84
CA CYS A 64 -7.96 2.97 -1.17
C CYS A 64 -8.14 1.72 -0.31
N LEU A 65 -9.07 1.79 0.64
CA LEU A 65 -9.39 0.69 1.56
C LEU A 65 -10.59 -0.13 1.04
N PHE A 66 -10.55 -0.53 -0.24
CA PHE A 66 -11.58 -1.34 -0.90
C PHE A 66 -10.97 -2.33 -1.89
N LYS A 67 -11.71 -3.41 -2.18
CA LYS A 67 -11.42 -4.35 -3.27
C LYS A 67 -11.65 -3.66 -4.63
N ILE A 68 -10.66 -2.93 -5.13
CA ILE A 68 -10.72 -2.32 -6.47
C ILE A 68 -10.39 -3.40 -7.52
N ASN A 69 -11.43 -4.04 -8.04
CA ASN A 69 -11.35 -4.98 -9.16
C ASN A 69 -12.70 -5.07 -9.88
N ASP A 70 -12.70 -5.56 -11.12
CA ASP A 70 -13.91 -5.66 -11.94
C ASP A 70 -15.00 -6.54 -11.30
N ARG A 71 -14.64 -7.54 -10.51
CA ARG A 71 -15.59 -8.47 -9.88
C ARG A 71 -16.47 -7.78 -8.82
N SER A 72 -15.91 -6.82 -8.07
CA SER A 72 -16.64 -6.01 -7.07
C SER A 72 -17.17 -4.68 -7.64
N LEU A 73 -16.72 -4.23 -8.82
CA LEU A 73 -17.09 -2.93 -9.41
C LEU A 73 -18.01 -3.03 -10.65
N VAL A 74 -18.07 -4.19 -11.31
CA VAL A 74 -18.96 -4.43 -12.46
C VAL A 74 -20.18 -5.22 -11.99
N SER A 75 -21.37 -4.66 -12.21
CA SER A 75 -22.68 -5.13 -11.69
C SER A 75 -23.16 -6.50 -12.17
N HIS A 76 -22.34 -7.25 -12.89
CA HIS A 76 -22.64 -8.58 -13.44
C HIS A 76 -21.76 -9.68 -12.83
N CYS A 77 -21.06 -9.38 -11.74
CA CYS A 77 -20.16 -10.31 -11.04
C CYS A 77 -20.63 -10.58 -9.61
N ASP A 78 -20.05 -9.94 -8.59
CA ASP A 78 -20.46 -10.13 -7.19
C ASP A 78 -21.53 -9.10 -6.77
N CYS A 79 -22.41 -9.52 -5.84
CA CYS A 79 -23.33 -8.62 -5.16
C CYS A 79 -22.64 -7.96 -3.96
N GLU A 80 -22.19 -6.71 -4.13
CA GLU A 80 -21.56 -5.90 -3.09
C GLU A 80 -22.47 -4.72 -2.70
N PHE A 81 -22.29 -4.14 -1.51
CA PHE A 81 -22.94 -2.88 -1.11
C PHE A 81 -21.91 -1.87 -0.61
N CYS A 82 -22.18 -0.58 -0.83
CA CYS A 82 -21.32 0.52 -0.42
C CYS A 82 -22.15 1.58 0.30
N ILE A 83 -21.63 2.12 1.41
CA ILE A 83 -22.22 3.24 2.13
C ILE A 83 -21.34 4.47 1.84
N VAL A 84 -21.92 5.49 1.22
CA VAL A 84 -21.26 6.78 1.01
C VAL A 84 -21.71 7.73 2.11
N THR A 85 -20.78 8.16 2.95
CA THR A 85 -21.01 9.14 4.01
C THR A 85 -20.45 10.50 3.60
N ASN A 86 -21.21 11.56 3.81
CA ASN A 86 -20.73 12.94 3.72
C ASN A 86 -20.74 13.54 5.13
N ASP A 87 -19.67 14.23 5.51
CA ASP A 87 -19.57 14.83 6.84
C ASP A 87 -20.39 16.11 6.94
N LEU A 88 -21.25 16.18 7.97
CA LEU A 88 -22.01 17.38 8.30
C LEU A 88 -21.26 18.33 9.26
N GLU A 89 -20.18 17.85 9.88
CA GLU A 89 -19.38 18.59 10.86
C GLU A 89 -17.96 18.86 10.35
N GLU A 90 -17.45 20.06 10.66
CA GLU A 90 -16.13 20.53 10.27
C GLU A 90 -15.14 20.48 11.45
N GLU A 91 -13.87 20.14 11.16
CA GLU A 91 -12.75 20.27 12.08
C GLU A 91 -12.15 21.69 11.97
N LYS A 92 -12.00 22.36 13.12
CA LYS A 92 -11.64 23.79 13.19
C LYS A 92 -10.20 24.11 12.76
N ASP A 93 -9.28 23.15 12.89
CA ASP A 93 -7.83 23.37 12.73
C ASP A 93 -7.23 22.57 11.56
N GLY A 94 -8.04 22.29 10.54
CA GLY A 94 -7.61 21.60 9.32
C GLY A 94 -6.46 22.31 8.59
N ARG A 95 -5.41 21.57 8.22
CA ARG A 95 -4.27 22.10 7.46
C ARG A 95 -3.79 21.15 6.38
N PHE A 96 -3.44 21.71 5.23
CA PHE A 96 -2.82 20.99 4.10
C PHE A 96 -1.67 21.82 3.55
N ASN A 97 -0.47 21.21 3.44
CA ASN A 97 0.76 21.92 3.07
C ASN A 97 0.99 23.21 3.89
N GLY A 98 0.68 23.18 5.19
CA GLY A 98 0.79 24.30 6.14
C GLY A 98 -0.33 25.33 6.09
N LYS A 99 -1.07 25.41 4.97
CA LYS A 99 -2.21 26.33 4.79
C LYS A 99 -3.45 25.83 5.53
N PRO A 100 -4.27 26.72 6.13
CA PRO A 100 -5.56 26.33 6.68
C PRO A 100 -6.49 25.87 5.57
N ILE A 101 -7.24 24.80 5.81
CA ILE A 101 -8.28 24.28 4.92
C ILE A 101 -9.50 23.85 5.74
N ARG A 102 -10.70 23.95 5.15
CA ARG A 102 -11.88 23.27 5.68
C ARG A 102 -11.62 21.76 5.62
N VAL A 103 -11.86 21.09 6.74
CA VAL A 103 -11.66 19.65 6.88
C VAL A 103 -12.89 19.03 7.51
N GLU A 104 -13.29 17.88 6.98
CA GLU A 104 -14.43 17.08 7.43
C GLU A 104 -14.05 16.25 8.68
N LYS A 105 -14.86 16.32 9.74
CA LYS A 105 -14.49 15.88 11.09
C LYS A 105 -14.29 14.36 11.22
N PHE A 106 -15.22 13.56 10.73
CA PHE A 106 -15.16 12.09 10.75
C PHE A 106 -14.11 11.59 9.74
N SER A 107 -14.14 12.10 8.51
CA SER A 107 -13.14 11.80 7.46
C SER A 107 -11.70 12.05 7.96
N SER A 108 -11.47 13.17 8.66
CA SER A 108 -10.17 13.53 9.25
C SER A 108 -9.79 12.63 10.42
N SER A 109 -10.70 12.43 11.38
CA SER A 109 -10.48 11.57 12.55
C SER A 109 -10.09 10.15 12.14
N TRP A 110 -10.80 9.59 11.15
CA TRP A 110 -10.52 8.27 10.61
C TRP A 110 -9.18 8.21 9.87
N CYS A 111 -8.91 9.16 8.98
CA CYS A 111 -7.60 9.28 8.32
C CYS A 111 -6.45 9.34 9.33
N LYS A 112 -6.53 10.22 10.34
CA LYS A 112 -5.50 10.36 11.39
C LYS A 112 -5.24 9.05 12.11
N LYS A 113 -6.29 8.31 12.49
CA LYS A 113 -6.17 7.00 13.15
C LYS A 113 -5.50 5.97 12.24
N ILE A 114 -5.86 5.93 10.97
CA ILE A 114 -5.24 5.04 9.97
C ILE A 114 -3.76 5.39 9.78
N PHE A 115 -3.40 6.67 9.62
CA PHE A 115 -1.99 7.08 9.48
C PHE A 115 -1.14 6.80 10.72
N GLN A 116 -1.68 6.95 11.93
CA GLN A 116 -1.00 6.56 13.17
C GLN A 116 -0.62 5.08 13.21
N MET A 117 -1.41 4.21 12.57
CA MET A 117 -1.13 2.76 12.47
C MET A 117 -0.16 2.39 11.33
N LEU A 118 0.15 3.32 10.40
CA LEU A 118 0.83 3.04 9.12
C LEU A 118 2.23 3.64 9.00
N LEU A 119 2.99 3.75 10.10
CA LEU A 119 4.38 4.24 10.10
C LEU A 119 5.34 3.23 9.45
N ALA A 120 5.23 3.06 8.13
CA ALA A 120 5.69 1.85 7.43
C ALA A 120 7.20 1.74 7.15
N LYS A 121 7.92 2.86 7.00
CA LYS A 121 9.28 2.83 6.42
C LYS A 121 10.36 2.31 7.37
N GLN A 122 10.30 2.67 8.65
CA GLN A 122 11.20 2.11 9.67
C GLN A 122 10.82 0.64 9.96
N ASN A 123 9.53 0.35 10.06
CA ASN A 123 9.02 -0.99 10.32
C ASN A 123 9.48 -2.01 9.28
N LYS A 124 9.48 -1.68 7.97
CA LYS A 124 9.95 -2.61 6.91
C LYS A 124 11.35 -3.18 7.21
N LEU A 125 12.31 -2.31 7.52
CA LEU A 125 13.70 -2.72 7.73
C LEU A 125 13.84 -3.65 8.94
N ILE A 126 13.14 -3.34 10.04
CA ILE A 126 13.09 -4.19 11.24
C ILE A 126 12.46 -5.55 10.89
N TYR A 127 11.35 -5.58 10.14
CA TYR A 127 10.72 -6.84 9.75
C TYR A 127 11.59 -7.70 8.82
N GLU A 128 12.30 -7.11 7.86
CA GLU A 128 13.23 -7.82 6.99
C GLU A 128 14.48 -8.33 7.74
N GLU A 129 15.10 -7.52 8.63
CA GLU A 129 16.27 -7.93 9.43
C GLU A 129 15.94 -9.00 10.48
N VAL A 130 14.83 -8.82 11.22
CA VAL A 130 14.48 -9.70 12.35
C VAL A 130 13.89 -11.03 11.88
N PHE A 131 12.96 -10.99 10.93
CA PHE A 131 12.10 -12.14 10.60
C PHE A 131 12.35 -12.73 9.20
N ALA A 132 13.11 -12.06 8.33
CA ALA A 132 13.27 -12.39 6.91
C ALA A 132 11.92 -12.72 6.23
N THR A 133 10.95 -11.83 6.39
CA THR A 133 9.59 -12.00 5.84
C THR A 133 9.54 -11.85 4.33
N THR A 134 8.56 -12.53 3.71
CA THR A 134 8.15 -12.26 2.33
C THR A 134 6.84 -11.47 2.32
N PRO A 135 6.57 -10.62 1.30
CA PRO A 135 7.39 -10.33 0.13
C PRO A 135 8.59 -9.41 0.47
N THR A 136 9.66 -9.51 -0.31
CA THR A 136 10.90 -8.74 -0.13
C THR A 136 11.53 -8.41 -1.48
N ASP A 137 12.29 -7.31 -1.55
CA ASP A 137 13.05 -6.92 -2.74
C ASP A 137 14.23 -7.86 -3.06
N HIS A 138 14.67 -8.65 -2.07
CA HIS A 138 15.78 -9.60 -2.18
C HIS A 138 15.43 -10.87 -2.99
N ALA A 139 14.15 -11.22 -3.13
CA ALA A 139 13.71 -12.45 -3.78
C ALA A 139 12.69 -12.16 -4.90
N ARG A 140 13.19 -11.85 -6.10
CA ARG A 140 12.38 -11.43 -7.27
C ARG A 140 11.93 -12.60 -8.17
N LYS A 141 12.42 -13.82 -7.92
CA LYS A 141 12.07 -15.06 -8.65
C LYS A 141 11.72 -16.16 -7.63
N PHE A 142 10.80 -17.06 -7.98
CA PHE A 142 10.40 -18.16 -7.07
C PHE A 142 11.57 -18.99 -6.54
N ILE A 143 12.57 -19.29 -7.37
CA ILE A 143 13.77 -20.03 -6.93
C ILE A 143 14.60 -19.27 -5.88
N GLN A 144 14.56 -17.94 -5.88
CA GLN A 144 15.21 -17.11 -4.86
C GLN A 144 14.43 -17.12 -3.54
N ILE A 145 13.10 -17.28 -3.57
CA ILE A 145 12.26 -17.37 -2.37
C ILE A 145 12.64 -18.61 -1.55
N THR A 146 12.86 -19.76 -2.20
CA THR A 146 13.31 -20.99 -1.51
C THR A 146 14.66 -20.80 -0.83
N VAL A 147 15.61 -20.11 -1.49
CA VAL A 147 16.92 -19.78 -0.89
C VAL A 147 16.76 -18.79 0.27
N TYR A 148 15.95 -17.74 0.10
CA TYR A 148 15.73 -16.70 1.10
C TYR A 148 15.04 -17.23 2.37
N ASN A 149 14.04 -18.10 2.22
CA ASN A 149 13.34 -18.72 3.34
C ASN A 149 14.23 -19.61 4.22
N ASN A 150 15.36 -20.10 3.67
CA ASN A 150 16.35 -20.91 4.35
C ASN A 150 17.48 -20.10 5.01
N ILE A 151 17.46 -18.76 4.92
CA ILE A 151 18.40 -17.89 5.64
C ILE A 151 18.07 -17.94 7.14
N ALA A 152 19.10 -18.03 7.98
CA ALA A 152 18.96 -17.97 9.43
C ALA A 152 18.37 -16.61 9.85
N LYS A 153 17.24 -16.64 10.58
CA LYS A 153 16.51 -15.44 11.00
C LYS A 153 17.03 -14.97 12.34
N MET A 154 17.16 -13.65 12.53
CA MET A 154 17.67 -13.12 13.79
C MET A 154 16.79 -13.51 14.98
N LYS A 155 15.47 -13.55 14.81
CA LYS A 155 14.53 -14.03 15.85
C LYS A 155 14.85 -15.43 16.40
N ASP A 156 15.45 -16.29 15.56
CA ASP A 156 15.75 -17.68 15.88
C ASP A 156 17.23 -17.83 16.34
N ALA A 157 18.11 -16.92 15.92
CA ALA A 157 19.54 -16.94 16.21
C ALA A 157 19.96 -16.10 17.44
N ASP A 158 19.30 -14.97 17.70
CA ASP A 158 19.55 -14.07 18.83
C ASP A 158 18.26 -13.34 19.27
N PRO A 159 17.41 -14.00 20.07
CA PRO A 159 16.16 -13.40 20.57
C PRO A 159 16.36 -12.17 21.46
N ILE A 160 17.54 -12.02 22.08
CA ILE A 160 17.83 -10.89 22.97
C ILE A 160 18.08 -9.63 22.15
N ARG A 161 18.86 -9.73 21.06
CA ARG A 161 19.08 -8.61 20.13
C ARG A 161 17.77 -8.10 19.51
N VAL A 162 16.81 -8.98 19.25
CA VAL A 162 15.48 -8.59 18.73
C VAL A 162 14.74 -7.65 19.69
N TYR A 163 14.84 -7.88 21.00
CA TYR A 163 14.22 -7.00 22.01
C TYR A 163 14.78 -5.56 21.98
N TYR A 164 16.00 -5.36 21.46
CA TYR A 164 16.61 -4.04 21.32
C TYR A 164 16.37 -3.38 19.95
N GLN A 165 15.62 -4.02 19.04
CA GLN A 165 15.26 -3.48 17.72
C GLN A 165 13.77 -3.10 17.56
N ILE A 166 12.95 -3.36 18.58
CA ILE A 166 11.49 -3.11 18.60
C ILE A 166 11.17 -2.04 19.66
#